data_AF-A0A7J8D544-F1
#
_entry.id   AF-A0A7J8D544-F1
#
_cell.length_a   1.000
_cell.length_b   1.000
_cell.length_c   1.000
_cell.angle_alpha   90.00
_cell.angle_beta   90.00
_cell.angle_gamma   90.00
#
_symmetry.space_group_name_H-M   'P 1'
#
loop_
_entity.id
_entity.type
_entity.pdbx_description
1 polymer ?
#
loop_
_entity_poly.entity_id
_entity_poly.type
_entity_poly.pdbx_seq_one_letter_code
_entity_poly.pdbx_strand_id
1 'polypeptide(L)'
;MNQFRMLFSTCKVPGITRDSVVSYFRTESEGSSPSHIAVLCRGRVFVFDVLHEGSLITPPEILRQLTYIYKKCHNEPDGPGIAALTSEERTRWAKAREYLISLDPENLTLLEKIQNSLLVYSIEDGSPHVTPEDYSQLSAMTLTGDPTVRWGDKSYNLISFSNGVFGCNCDHAPYDAMVMVKISYYVDEKIFENEGRWKGSEKVRDIPLPKELVFTVDEKILNDVNQAKAQFLKQASDLQIAVYSFTSFGKKLTKKKRLHPDTFIQLALQLAYYRLHGRPGCCYETAMTRYFYHGRTETVRSCTIEAVRWCQSMQDPSTSLFEQQQKMLQAFAKHNKMMKDCSTGKGFDRHLLGLSLIAKEEGLPVPELFRDPLFSRSGGGGNFVLSTSLIGYLRVQGMVVPMVHNGYGFFYHIREDRFVVACSAWKSCPETDAKKLVQLTFHAFHDMMQLMNIPNL
;
A
#
# COMPACT_ATOMS: atom_id res chain seq x y z
N MET A 1 17.48 -2.00 8.96
CA MET A 1 16.31 -2.88 9.22
C MET A 1 15.30 -2.26 10.20
N ASN A 2 15.42 -0.99 10.59
CA ASN A 2 14.55 -0.33 11.59
C ASN A 2 13.05 -0.50 11.32
N GLN A 3 12.61 -0.35 10.06
CA GLN A 3 11.20 -0.45 9.68
C GLN A 3 10.51 -1.76 10.10
N PHE A 4 11.23 -2.87 10.26
CA PHE A 4 10.62 -4.14 10.73
C PHE A 4 10.10 -4.06 12.17
N ARG A 5 10.63 -3.16 12.99
CA ARG A 5 10.13 -2.88 14.35
C ARG A 5 8.71 -2.31 14.34
N MET A 6 8.30 -1.75 13.20
CA MET A 6 7.00 -1.11 13.04
C MET A 6 5.91 -2.08 12.54
N LEU A 7 6.27 -3.34 12.25
CA LEU A 7 5.30 -4.32 11.72
C LEU A 7 4.30 -4.76 12.79
N PHE A 8 4.78 -5.15 13.97
CA PHE A 8 3.94 -5.62 15.05
C PHE A 8 3.77 -4.56 16.13
N SER A 9 2.68 -4.64 16.88
CA SER A 9 2.44 -3.81 18.07
C SER A 9 2.68 -2.33 17.82
N THR A 10 2.29 -1.85 16.64
CA THR A 10 2.49 -0.46 16.22
C THR A 10 1.18 0.10 15.70
N CYS A 11 0.84 1.30 16.15
CA CYS A 11 -0.41 1.97 15.80
C CYS A 11 -0.19 3.47 15.76
N LYS A 12 -0.83 4.13 14.79
CA LYS A 12 -1.00 5.57 14.79
C LYS A 12 -2.05 5.97 15.82
N VAL A 13 -1.93 7.19 16.32
CA VAL A 13 -2.90 7.84 17.20
C VAL A 13 -3.23 9.20 16.61
N PRO A 14 -4.51 9.51 16.34
CA PRO A 14 -4.89 10.77 15.74
C PRO A 14 -4.59 11.95 16.68
N GLY A 15 -4.16 13.06 16.12
CA GLY A 15 -4.00 14.32 16.85
C GLY A 15 -4.70 15.48 16.15
N ILE A 16 -5.02 16.53 16.90
CA ILE A 16 -5.76 17.69 16.36
C ILE A 16 -5.03 18.37 15.19
N THR A 17 -3.70 18.43 15.23
CA THR A 17 -2.88 19.03 14.16
C THR A 17 -1.80 18.10 13.63
N ARG A 18 -1.43 17.08 14.41
CA ARG A 18 -0.37 16.13 14.08
C ARG A 18 -0.63 14.81 14.80
N ASP A 19 -0.70 13.74 14.02
CA ASP A 19 -0.78 12.38 14.54
C ASP A 19 0.57 11.94 15.13
N SER A 20 0.53 10.90 15.98
CA SER A 20 1.73 10.23 16.48
C SER A 20 1.73 8.75 16.10
N VAL A 21 2.91 8.15 15.96
CA VAL A 21 3.07 6.69 15.82
C VAL A 21 3.60 6.17 17.15
N VAL A 22 2.93 5.17 17.71
CA VAL A 22 3.38 4.47 18.91
C VAL A 22 3.73 3.04 18.53
N SER A 23 4.95 2.61 18.88
CA SER A 23 5.42 1.24 18.73
C SER A 23 5.72 0.65 20.09
N TYR A 24 5.03 -0.43 20.42
CA TYR A 24 5.19 -1.22 21.65
C TYR A 24 6.04 -2.47 21.43
N PHE A 25 6.46 -2.72 20.19
CA PHE A 25 7.31 -3.86 19.85
C PHE A 25 8.68 -3.74 20.53
N ARG A 26 9.12 -4.86 21.12
CA ARG A 26 10.46 -5.03 21.69
C ARG A 26 11.01 -6.38 21.28
N THR A 27 12.30 -6.45 20.99
CA THR A 27 12.99 -7.74 20.91
C THR A 27 13.14 -8.31 22.32
N GLU A 28 13.40 -9.62 22.44
CA GLU A 28 13.63 -10.25 23.76
C GLU A 28 14.72 -9.54 24.57
N SER A 29 15.78 -9.06 23.91
CA SER A 29 16.87 -8.29 24.52
C SER A 29 16.47 -6.91 25.05
N GLU A 30 15.34 -6.36 24.58
CA GLU A 30 14.81 -5.03 24.96
C GLU A 30 13.69 -5.14 26.01
N GLY A 31 13.23 -6.35 26.29
CA GLY A 31 12.22 -6.67 27.30
C GLY A 31 10.94 -7.26 26.71
N SER A 32 9.85 -7.18 27.48
CA SER A 32 8.56 -7.75 27.10
C SER A 32 7.91 -6.99 25.94
N SER A 33 7.31 -7.74 25.02
CA SER A 33 6.45 -7.24 23.95
C SER A 33 5.03 -7.75 24.16
N PRO A 34 3.99 -7.01 23.76
CA PRO A 34 2.60 -7.51 23.80
C PRO A 34 2.46 -8.84 23.05
N SER A 35 1.61 -9.73 23.57
CA SER A 35 1.42 -11.09 23.07
C SER A 35 0.00 -11.40 22.59
N HIS A 36 -0.90 -10.41 22.51
CA HIS A 36 -2.26 -10.58 22.03
C HIS A 36 -2.47 -10.01 20.63
N ILE A 37 -3.48 -10.51 19.93
CA ILE A 37 -4.02 -9.88 18.72
C ILE A 37 -5.38 -9.25 19.00
N ALA A 38 -5.77 -8.30 18.15
CA ALA A 38 -7.13 -7.78 18.13
C ALA A 38 -7.87 -8.34 16.91
N VAL A 39 -9.10 -8.80 17.09
CA VAL A 39 -9.96 -9.33 16.03
C VAL A 39 -11.18 -8.44 15.88
N LEU A 40 -11.43 -7.97 14.66
CA LEU A 40 -12.60 -7.18 14.28
C LEU A 40 -13.61 -8.06 13.55
N CYS A 41 -14.87 -8.03 13.99
CA CYS A 41 -15.94 -8.78 13.34
C CYS A 41 -17.29 -8.08 13.59
N ARG A 42 -18.01 -7.76 12.50
CA ARG A 42 -19.35 -7.13 12.52
C ARG A 42 -19.47 -5.94 13.50
N GLY A 43 -18.56 -4.97 13.38
CA GLY A 43 -18.56 -3.76 14.21
C GLY A 43 -18.12 -3.95 15.67
N ARG A 44 -17.59 -5.12 16.03
CA ARG A 44 -17.13 -5.48 17.40
C ARG A 44 -15.65 -5.81 17.41
N VAL A 45 -15.03 -5.70 18.58
CA VAL A 45 -13.60 -5.94 18.77
C VAL A 45 -13.37 -6.97 19.86
N PHE A 46 -12.47 -7.92 19.62
CA PHE A 46 -12.08 -8.95 20.58
C PHE A 46 -10.56 -9.02 20.70
N VAL A 47 -10.07 -9.54 21.83
CA VAL A 47 -8.65 -9.82 22.03
C VAL A 47 -8.44 -11.19 22.64
N PHE A 48 -7.33 -11.84 22.27
CA PHE A 48 -6.82 -13.04 22.94
C PHE A 48 -5.29 -13.11 22.78
N ASP A 49 -4.62 -13.68 23.79
CA ASP A 49 -3.19 -13.95 23.74
C ASP A 49 -2.86 -15.07 22.77
N VAL A 50 -1.79 -14.90 21.99
CA VAL A 50 -1.27 -15.93 21.09
C VAL A 50 -0.26 -16.85 21.78
N LEU A 51 0.05 -16.59 23.04
CA LEU A 51 0.91 -17.44 23.86
C LEU A 51 0.07 -18.17 24.92
N HIS A 52 0.36 -19.45 25.10
CA HIS A 52 -0.17 -20.26 26.20
C HIS A 52 0.97 -21.10 26.78
N GLU A 53 1.19 -20.97 28.09
CA GLU A 53 2.30 -21.63 28.81
C GLU A 53 3.68 -21.36 28.16
N GLY A 54 3.90 -20.11 27.71
CA GLY A 54 5.15 -19.67 27.10
C GLY A 54 5.36 -20.09 25.63
N SER A 55 4.42 -20.82 25.04
CA SER A 55 4.50 -21.27 23.64
C SER A 55 3.38 -20.69 22.78
N LEU A 56 3.63 -20.53 21.48
CA LEU A 56 2.60 -20.08 20.53
C LEU A 56 1.43 -21.07 20.48
N ILE A 57 0.20 -20.55 20.40
CA ILE A 57 -0.98 -21.37 20.16
C ILE A 57 -1.00 -21.91 18.72
N THR A 58 -1.57 -23.10 18.52
CA THR A 58 -1.55 -23.84 17.25
C THR A 58 -2.72 -23.44 16.33
N PRO A 59 -2.71 -23.81 15.04
CA PRO A 59 -3.84 -23.52 14.15
C PRO A 59 -5.21 -24.07 14.64
N PRO A 60 -5.33 -25.29 15.20
CA PRO A 60 -6.58 -25.75 15.81
C PRO A 60 -7.06 -24.85 16.97
N GLU A 61 -6.13 -24.33 17.77
CA GLU A 61 -6.43 -23.42 18.88
C GLU A 61 -6.88 -22.05 18.38
N ILE A 62 -6.19 -21.49 17.39
CA ILE A 62 -6.58 -20.24 16.71
C ILE A 62 -7.94 -20.41 16.05
N LEU A 63 -8.20 -21.53 15.37
CA LEU A 63 -9.49 -21.84 14.77
C LEU A 63 -10.61 -21.82 15.81
N ARG A 64 -10.39 -22.37 17.01
CA ARG A 64 -11.36 -22.29 18.11
C ARG A 64 -11.64 -20.85 18.53
N GLN A 65 -10.60 -20.02 18.67
CA GLN A 65 -10.75 -18.59 19.02
C GLN A 65 -11.56 -17.84 17.96
N LEU A 66 -11.19 -17.99 16.68
CA LEU A 66 -11.88 -17.33 15.57
C LEU A 66 -13.32 -17.84 15.39
N THR A 67 -13.55 -19.15 15.56
CA THR A 67 -14.90 -19.75 15.48
C THR A 67 -15.81 -19.22 16.59
N TYR A 68 -15.29 -19.05 17.80
CA TYR A 68 -16.04 -18.44 18.91
C TYR A 68 -16.49 -17.03 18.55
N ILE A 69 -15.56 -16.18 18.08
CA ILE A 69 -15.84 -14.79 17.69
C ILE A 69 -16.86 -14.75 16.55
N TYR A 70 -16.61 -15.52 15.49
CA TYR A 70 -17.48 -15.58 14.31
C TYR A 70 -18.90 -15.98 14.70
N LYS A 71 -19.07 -17.07 15.45
CA LYS A 71 -20.39 -17.55 15.89
C LYS A 71 -21.08 -16.54 16.80
N LYS A 72 -20.36 -15.90 17.71
CA LYS A 72 -20.96 -14.87 18.59
C LYS A 72 -21.50 -13.70 17.76
N CYS A 73 -20.67 -13.13 16.89
CA CYS A 73 -21.06 -11.98 16.08
C CYS A 73 -22.19 -12.28 15.08
N HIS A 74 -22.27 -13.50 14.54
CA HIS A 74 -23.31 -13.87 13.56
C HIS A 74 -24.67 -14.23 14.19
N ASN A 75 -24.72 -14.42 15.51
CA ASN A 75 -25.97 -14.69 16.24
C ASN A 75 -26.48 -13.46 17.00
N GLU A 76 -25.78 -12.33 16.92
CA GLU A 76 -26.11 -11.08 17.61
C GLU A 76 -26.15 -9.92 16.59
N PRO A 77 -26.80 -8.78 16.92
CA PRO A 77 -26.73 -7.58 16.09
C PRO A 77 -25.30 -7.07 15.92
N ASP A 78 -25.09 -6.27 14.87
CA ASP A 78 -23.82 -5.58 14.66
C ASP A 78 -23.49 -4.67 15.85
N GLY A 79 -22.20 -4.60 16.17
CA GLY A 79 -21.70 -3.74 17.24
C GLY A 79 -21.70 -2.25 16.88
N PRO A 80 -21.22 -1.40 17.80
CA PRO A 80 -21.22 0.05 17.63
C PRO A 80 -20.29 0.56 16.52
N GLY A 81 -19.43 -0.27 15.94
CA GLY A 81 -18.66 0.09 14.74
C GLY A 81 -17.57 1.14 14.94
N ILE A 82 -17.04 1.27 16.17
CA ILE A 82 -16.00 2.27 16.54
C ILE A 82 -14.80 2.29 15.59
N ALA A 83 -14.42 1.13 15.04
CA ALA A 83 -13.31 1.02 14.10
C ALA A 83 -13.48 1.92 12.85
N ALA A 84 -14.72 2.20 12.43
CA ALA A 84 -15.01 3.08 11.31
C ALA A 84 -14.53 4.52 11.53
N LEU A 85 -14.40 4.98 12.78
CA LEU A 85 -13.85 6.31 13.06
C LEU A 85 -12.39 6.46 12.59
N THR A 86 -11.65 5.35 12.44
CA THR A 86 -10.27 5.38 11.93
C THR A 86 -10.17 5.74 10.45
N SER A 87 -11.28 5.71 9.69
CA SER A 87 -11.34 6.11 8.29
C SER A 87 -11.69 7.59 8.07
N GLU A 88 -11.91 8.36 9.12
CA GLU A 88 -12.25 9.78 9.02
C GLU A 88 -11.05 10.70 8.73
N GLU A 89 -11.36 11.95 8.40
CA GLU A 89 -10.40 13.05 8.44
C GLU A 89 -9.74 13.12 9.83
N ARG A 90 -8.43 13.40 9.84
CA ARG A 90 -7.58 13.19 11.02
C ARG A 90 -8.02 14.01 12.23
N THR A 91 -8.39 15.27 12.01
CA THR A 91 -8.89 16.16 13.07
C THR A 91 -10.25 15.71 13.59
N ARG A 92 -11.16 15.27 12.72
CA ARG A 92 -12.47 14.70 13.11
C ARG A 92 -12.28 13.45 13.95
N TRP A 93 -11.40 12.54 13.52
CA TRP A 93 -11.07 11.34 14.29
C TRP A 93 -10.45 11.71 15.64
N ALA A 94 -9.49 12.64 15.69
CA ALA A 94 -8.90 13.08 16.95
C ALA A 94 -9.97 13.56 17.96
N LYS A 95 -10.91 14.40 17.51
CA LYS A 95 -12.01 14.91 18.33
C LYS A 95 -12.99 13.81 18.76
N ALA A 96 -13.34 12.90 17.85
CA ALA A 96 -14.22 11.77 18.17
C ALA A 96 -13.56 10.81 19.17
N ARG A 97 -12.25 10.58 19.06
CA ARG A 97 -11.45 9.80 20.02
C ARG A 97 -11.46 10.44 21.40
N GLU A 98 -11.19 11.74 21.48
CA GLU A 98 -11.23 12.49 22.76
C GLU A 98 -12.61 12.42 23.40
N TYR A 99 -13.68 12.61 22.60
CA TYR A 99 -15.04 12.50 23.09
C TYR A 99 -15.38 11.09 23.58
N LEU A 100 -15.00 10.05 22.83
CA LEU A 100 -15.20 8.64 23.24
C LEU A 100 -14.55 8.36 24.60
N ILE A 101 -13.33 8.86 24.84
CA ILE A 101 -12.63 8.72 26.12
C ILE A 101 -13.34 9.50 27.24
N SER A 102 -13.94 10.65 26.93
CA SER A 102 -14.67 11.46 27.92
C SER A 102 -15.96 10.79 28.43
N LEU A 103 -16.54 9.87 27.67
CA LEU A 103 -17.72 9.10 28.10
C LEU A 103 -17.38 8.08 29.19
N ASP A 104 -16.21 7.47 29.09
CA ASP A 104 -15.72 6.46 30.02
C ASP A 104 -14.19 6.34 29.90
N PRO A 105 -13.42 6.57 30.98
CA PRO A 105 -11.97 6.42 30.95
C PRO A 105 -11.51 5.00 30.56
N GLU A 106 -12.31 3.96 30.79
CA GLU A 106 -11.97 2.59 30.36
C GLU A 106 -11.90 2.47 28.83
N ASN A 107 -12.61 3.33 28.07
CA ASN A 107 -12.49 3.37 26.61
C ASN A 107 -11.06 3.65 26.15
N LEU A 108 -10.26 4.43 26.91
CA LEU A 108 -8.84 4.60 26.61
C LEU A 108 -8.10 3.27 26.73
N THR A 109 -8.33 2.52 27.81
CA THR A 109 -7.73 1.20 28.02
C THR A 109 -8.14 0.21 26.91
N LEU A 110 -9.38 0.26 26.43
CA LEU A 110 -9.83 -0.53 25.29
C LEU A 110 -9.13 -0.12 23.98
N LEU A 111 -8.97 1.18 23.72
CA LEU A 111 -8.19 1.68 22.58
C LEU A 111 -6.73 1.22 22.65
N GLU A 112 -6.10 1.31 23.83
CA GLU A 112 -4.71 0.89 24.04
C GLU A 112 -4.53 -0.61 23.79
N LYS A 113 -5.50 -1.46 24.18
CA LYS A 113 -5.49 -2.90 23.85
C LYS A 113 -5.48 -3.15 22.34
N ILE A 114 -6.15 -2.32 21.54
CA ILE A 114 -6.08 -2.41 20.08
C ILE A 114 -4.74 -1.87 19.57
N GLN A 115 -4.25 -0.76 20.13
CA GLN A 115 -3.01 -0.11 19.70
C GLN A 115 -1.78 -0.99 19.95
N ASN A 116 -1.70 -1.66 21.10
CA ASN A 116 -0.56 -2.49 21.48
C ASN A 116 -0.64 -3.95 20.98
N SER A 117 -1.78 -4.39 20.43
CA SER A 117 -1.92 -5.74 19.85
C SER A 117 -0.86 -6.02 18.77
N LEU A 118 -0.40 -7.26 18.63
CA LEU A 118 0.60 -7.64 17.61
C LEU A 118 0.15 -7.22 16.21
N LEU A 119 -1.10 -7.50 15.86
CA LEU A 119 -1.76 -7.07 14.64
C LEU A 119 -3.27 -6.91 14.90
N VAL A 120 -3.96 -6.34 13.92
CA VAL A 120 -5.42 -6.39 13.83
C VAL A 120 -5.80 -7.41 12.76
N TYR A 121 -6.72 -8.32 13.08
CA TYR A 121 -7.26 -9.32 12.17
C TYR A 121 -8.74 -9.04 11.91
N SER A 122 -9.08 -8.71 10.67
CA SER A 122 -10.43 -8.35 10.24
C SER A 122 -11.13 -9.53 9.61
N ILE A 123 -12.30 -9.89 10.13
CA ILE A 123 -13.21 -10.85 9.52
C ILE A 123 -14.22 -10.07 8.68
N GLU A 124 -14.14 -10.23 7.37
CA GLU A 124 -15.02 -9.63 6.38
C GLU A 124 -15.97 -10.67 5.79
N ASP A 125 -17.25 -10.34 5.74
CA ASP A 125 -18.27 -11.22 5.15
C ASP A 125 -18.27 -11.14 3.62
N GLY A 126 -17.62 -10.13 3.04
CA GLY A 126 -17.45 -9.98 1.60
C GLY A 126 -16.62 -11.09 0.96
N SER A 127 -16.92 -11.40 -0.30
CA SER A 127 -16.27 -12.46 -1.08
C SER A 127 -15.76 -11.88 -2.41
N PRO A 128 -14.59 -11.20 -2.44
CA PRO A 128 -14.07 -10.62 -3.67
C PRO A 128 -13.80 -11.70 -4.71
N HIS A 129 -14.22 -11.47 -5.96
CA HIS A 129 -13.78 -12.27 -7.10
C HIS A 129 -12.26 -12.15 -7.26
N VAL A 130 -11.62 -13.29 -7.49
CA VAL A 130 -10.19 -13.37 -7.74
C VAL A 130 -9.92 -14.54 -8.67
N THR A 131 -9.10 -14.29 -9.69
CA THR A 131 -8.49 -15.33 -10.53
C THR A 131 -6.98 -15.12 -10.58
N PRO A 132 -6.21 -16.08 -11.10
CA PRO A 132 -4.78 -15.88 -11.34
C PRO A 132 -4.43 -14.73 -12.31
N GLU A 133 -5.41 -14.24 -13.08
CA GLU A 133 -5.25 -13.20 -14.10
C GLU A 133 -5.80 -11.83 -13.67
N ASP A 134 -6.88 -11.81 -12.88
CA ASP A 134 -7.55 -10.59 -12.41
C ASP A 134 -7.75 -10.62 -10.88
N TYR A 135 -7.11 -9.66 -10.21
CA TYR A 135 -7.15 -9.48 -8.76
C TYR A 135 -7.78 -8.12 -8.38
N SER A 136 -8.49 -7.49 -9.31
CA SER A 136 -8.94 -6.10 -9.18
C SER A 136 -9.95 -5.96 -8.04
N GLN A 137 -10.93 -6.88 -7.93
CA GLN A 137 -11.94 -6.81 -6.87
C GLN A 137 -11.33 -7.08 -5.49
N LEU A 138 -10.43 -8.06 -5.37
CA LEU A 138 -9.67 -8.30 -4.14
C LEU A 138 -8.91 -7.04 -3.70
N SER A 139 -8.17 -6.42 -4.62
CA SER A 139 -7.38 -5.23 -4.32
C SER A 139 -8.27 -4.04 -3.93
N ALA A 140 -9.40 -3.85 -4.62
CA ALA A 140 -10.39 -2.82 -4.30
C ALA A 140 -11.00 -3.03 -2.91
N MET A 141 -11.45 -4.25 -2.58
CA MET A 141 -12.06 -4.56 -1.28
C MET A 141 -11.04 -4.55 -0.14
N THR A 142 -9.77 -4.88 -0.40
CA THR A 142 -8.69 -4.75 0.59
C THR A 142 -8.45 -3.28 0.95
N LEU A 143 -8.49 -2.39 -0.03
CA LEU A 143 -8.27 -0.95 0.18
C LEU A 143 -9.49 -0.23 0.76
N THR A 144 -10.69 -0.67 0.40
CA THR A 144 -11.97 -0.02 0.77
C THR A 144 -12.71 -0.82 1.83
N GLY A 145 -13.45 -1.88 1.48
CA GLY A 145 -14.08 -2.80 2.44
C GLY A 145 -15.07 -2.14 3.42
N ASP A 146 -15.53 -2.89 4.43
CA ASP A 146 -16.39 -2.32 5.48
C ASP A 146 -15.52 -1.68 6.58
N PRO A 147 -15.55 -0.35 6.76
CA PRO A 147 -14.70 0.33 7.73
C PRO A 147 -15.02 -0.04 9.19
N THR A 148 -16.20 -0.60 9.47
CA THR A 148 -16.57 -1.05 10.84
C THR A 148 -15.75 -2.26 11.31
N VAL A 149 -15.05 -2.94 10.39
CA VAL A 149 -14.14 -4.03 10.70
C VAL A 149 -12.69 -3.73 10.29
N ARG A 150 -12.31 -2.45 10.09
CA ARG A 150 -10.94 -2.04 9.76
C ARG A 150 -10.38 -1.09 10.81
N TRP A 151 -9.13 -1.31 11.22
CA TRP A 151 -8.42 -0.35 12.05
C TRP A 151 -7.34 0.35 11.21
N GLY A 152 -7.73 1.41 10.50
CA GLY A 152 -6.87 2.10 9.54
C GLY A 152 -5.61 2.74 10.14
N ASP A 153 -5.59 2.93 11.46
CA ASP A 153 -4.41 3.40 12.19
C ASP A 153 -3.39 2.29 12.49
N LYS A 154 -3.77 1.02 12.33
CA LYS A 154 -2.86 -0.10 12.63
C LYS A 154 -1.78 -0.18 11.56
N SER A 155 -0.53 -0.39 11.98
CA SER A 155 0.55 -0.58 11.01
C SER A 155 0.33 -1.84 10.17
N TYR A 156 -0.24 -2.90 10.76
CA TYR A 156 -0.59 -4.13 10.08
C TYR A 156 -2.00 -4.61 10.46
N ASN A 157 -2.94 -4.41 9.54
CA ASN A 157 -4.27 -5.00 9.56
C ASN A 157 -4.33 -6.14 8.52
N LEU A 158 -4.39 -7.38 8.99
CA LEU A 158 -4.65 -8.56 8.16
C LEU A 158 -6.16 -8.73 7.95
N ILE A 159 -6.60 -8.98 6.72
CA ILE A 159 -8.00 -9.05 6.32
C ILE A 159 -8.30 -10.45 5.79
N SER A 160 -9.35 -11.06 6.30
CA SER A 160 -9.87 -12.37 5.90
C SER A 160 -11.26 -12.21 5.30
N PHE A 161 -11.42 -12.59 4.04
CA PHE A 161 -12.71 -12.61 3.35
C PHE A 161 -13.39 -13.98 3.50
N SER A 162 -14.71 -14.01 3.31
CA SER A 162 -15.53 -15.21 3.53
C SER A 162 -15.24 -16.35 2.54
N ASN A 163 -14.63 -16.05 1.39
CA ASN A 163 -14.23 -17.02 0.38
C ASN A 163 -12.79 -17.56 0.57
N GLY A 164 -12.18 -17.36 1.75
CA GLY A 164 -10.84 -17.86 2.07
C GLY A 164 -9.69 -17.07 1.42
N VAL A 165 -9.98 -15.87 0.93
CA VAL A 165 -8.98 -14.95 0.36
C VAL A 165 -8.53 -13.98 1.43
N PHE A 166 -7.25 -13.59 1.39
CA PHE A 166 -6.65 -12.68 2.36
C PHE A 166 -6.07 -11.44 1.69
N GLY A 167 -6.03 -10.34 2.43
CA GLY A 167 -5.37 -9.10 2.04
C GLY A 167 -4.80 -8.38 3.26
N CYS A 168 -4.04 -7.32 3.04
CA CYS A 168 -3.45 -6.52 4.12
C CYS A 168 -3.71 -5.04 3.88
N ASN A 169 -4.10 -4.31 4.92
CA ASN A 169 -4.13 -2.85 4.95
C ASN A 169 -3.10 -2.35 5.98
N CYS A 170 -2.31 -1.35 5.60
CA CYS A 170 -1.19 -0.89 6.42
C CYS A 170 -1.17 0.63 6.46
N ASP A 171 -1.00 1.19 7.66
CA ASP A 171 -0.59 2.58 7.79
C ASP A 171 0.79 2.77 7.14
N HIS A 172 0.91 3.77 6.26
CA HIS A 172 2.14 4.06 5.52
C HIS A 172 3.07 5.02 6.29
N ALA A 173 2.59 5.64 7.37
CA ALA A 173 3.40 6.55 8.19
C ALA A 173 4.66 5.88 8.78
N PRO A 174 4.58 4.69 9.42
CA PRO A 174 5.73 4.15 10.16
C PRO A 174 6.74 3.37 9.30
N TYR A 175 6.34 2.86 8.12
CA TYR A 175 7.23 2.08 7.25
C TYR A 175 6.82 2.14 5.77
N ASP A 176 7.67 1.59 4.90
CA ASP A 176 7.42 1.43 3.47
C ASP A 176 7.04 -0.02 3.12
N ALA A 177 6.36 -0.23 1.99
CA ALA A 177 5.69 -1.49 1.62
C ALA A 177 6.56 -2.76 1.72
N MET A 178 7.89 -2.65 1.60
CA MET A 178 8.80 -3.80 1.61
C MET A 178 8.77 -4.63 2.90
N VAL A 179 8.37 -4.06 4.04
CA VAL A 179 8.17 -4.83 5.28
C VAL A 179 6.98 -5.79 5.12
N MET A 180 5.86 -5.28 4.64
CA MET A 180 4.65 -6.06 4.35
C MET A 180 4.91 -7.12 3.29
N VAL A 181 5.63 -6.77 2.21
CA VAL A 181 6.02 -7.71 1.15
C VAL A 181 6.83 -8.87 1.72
N LYS A 182 7.74 -8.60 2.67
CA LYS A 182 8.61 -9.62 3.25
C LYS A 182 7.85 -10.60 4.15
N ILE A 183 6.95 -10.13 5.00
CA ILE A 183 6.13 -11.02 5.83
C ILE A 183 5.11 -11.79 4.98
N SER A 184 4.49 -11.15 3.99
CA SER A 184 3.54 -11.82 3.10
C SER A 184 4.22 -12.91 2.27
N TYR A 185 5.44 -12.66 1.78
CA TYR A 185 6.22 -13.69 1.11
C TYR A 185 6.61 -14.84 2.04
N TYR A 186 6.98 -14.55 3.29
CA TYR A 186 7.27 -15.58 4.27
C TYR A 186 6.04 -16.48 4.52
N VAL A 187 4.85 -15.87 4.65
CA VAL A 187 3.58 -16.62 4.80
C VAL A 187 3.26 -17.41 3.54
N ASP A 188 3.44 -16.84 2.35
CA ASP A 188 3.25 -17.51 1.06
C ASP A 188 4.14 -18.77 0.95
N GLU A 189 5.43 -18.66 1.27
CA GLU A 189 6.35 -19.81 1.29
C GLU A 189 5.91 -20.87 2.31
N LYS A 190 5.44 -20.46 3.49
CA LYS A 190 4.93 -21.39 4.50
C LYS A 190 3.66 -22.10 4.07
N ILE A 191 2.77 -21.44 3.33
CA ILE A 191 1.60 -22.06 2.72
C ILE A 191 2.05 -23.11 1.70
N PHE A 192 2.99 -22.78 0.79
CA PHE A 192 3.49 -23.74 -0.18
C PHE A 192 4.19 -24.95 0.47
N GLU A 193 5.09 -24.71 1.43
CA GLU A 193 5.83 -25.75 2.17
C GLU A 193 4.88 -26.74 2.86
N ASN A 194 3.74 -26.26 3.35
CA ASN A 194 2.76 -27.06 4.08
C ASN A 194 1.54 -27.45 3.23
N GLU A 195 1.56 -27.22 1.93
CA GLU A 195 0.45 -27.50 1.00
C GLU A 195 -0.88 -26.87 1.46
N GLY A 196 -0.80 -25.71 2.11
CA GLY A 196 -1.95 -24.99 2.67
C GLY A 196 -2.65 -25.72 3.82
N ARG A 197 -1.99 -26.66 4.51
CA ARG A 197 -2.59 -27.46 5.58
C ARG A 197 -1.75 -27.46 6.85
N TRP A 198 -2.42 -27.66 7.98
CA TRP A 198 -1.75 -27.98 9.23
C TRP A 198 -1.35 -29.46 9.25
N LYS A 199 -0.10 -29.75 9.63
CA LYS A 199 0.48 -31.11 9.69
C LYS A 199 0.93 -31.49 11.12
N GLY A 200 0.63 -30.64 12.10
CA GLY A 200 1.00 -30.88 13.51
C GLY A 200 -0.13 -31.51 14.31
N SER A 201 -0.08 -31.36 15.64
CA SER A 201 -1.10 -31.92 16.53
C SER A 201 -2.46 -31.23 16.38
N GLU A 202 -3.54 -32.01 16.35
CA GLU A 202 -4.93 -31.53 16.39
C GLU A 202 -5.42 -31.25 17.83
N LYS A 203 -4.56 -31.43 18.84
CA LYS A 203 -4.91 -31.15 20.24
C LYS A 203 -5.20 -29.65 20.42
N VAL A 204 -6.34 -29.35 21.02
CA VAL A 204 -6.73 -28.00 21.43
C VAL A 204 -6.62 -27.92 22.95
N ARG A 205 -5.65 -27.16 23.48
CA ARG A 205 -5.50 -26.97 24.92
C ARG A 205 -6.63 -26.11 25.50
N ASP A 206 -6.77 -26.16 26.82
CA ASP A 206 -7.72 -25.31 27.54
C ASP A 206 -7.15 -23.88 27.69
N ILE A 207 -7.23 -23.12 26.61
CA ILE A 207 -6.80 -21.72 26.59
C ILE A 207 -7.99 -20.79 26.90
N PRO A 208 -7.78 -19.56 27.41
CA PRO A 208 -8.88 -18.61 27.63
C PRO A 208 -9.70 -18.32 26.37
N LEU A 209 -10.98 -17.98 26.55
CA LEU A 209 -11.83 -17.49 25.46
C LEU A 209 -11.47 -16.03 25.09
N PRO A 210 -11.73 -15.60 23.84
CA PRO A 210 -11.57 -14.22 23.44
C PRO A 210 -12.38 -13.28 24.33
N LYS A 211 -11.77 -12.18 24.75
CA LYS A 211 -12.42 -11.12 25.52
C LYS A 211 -12.90 -10.04 24.56
N GLU A 212 -14.18 -9.71 24.63
CA GLU A 212 -14.75 -8.59 23.88
C GLU A 212 -14.35 -7.26 24.52
N LEU A 213 -14.02 -6.27 23.68
CA LEU A 213 -13.80 -4.89 24.09
C LEU A 213 -15.11 -4.12 23.89
N VAL A 214 -15.90 -4.04 24.96
CA VAL A 214 -17.22 -3.39 24.94
C VAL A 214 -17.03 -1.90 25.24
N PHE A 215 -17.04 -1.07 24.20
CA PHE A 215 -16.93 0.38 24.33
C PHE A 215 -18.21 0.98 24.92
N THR A 216 -18.04 1.92 25.85
CA THR A 216 -19.13 2.79 26.32
C THR A 216 -19.37 3.86 25.27
N VAL A 217 -20.57 3.90 24.69
CA VAL A 217 -20.94 4.82 23.60
C VAL A 217 -22.26 5.52 23.89
N ASP A 218 -22.44 6.68 23.30
CA ASP A 218 -23.70 7.44 23.32
C ASP A 218 -24.20 7.72 21.89
N GLU A 219 -25.33 8.42 21.78
CA GLU A 219 -25.91 8.79 20.48
C GLU A 219 -24.94 9.60 19.62
N LYS A 220 -24.13 10.48 20.23
CA LYS A 220 -23.18 11.31 19.50
C LYS A 220 -22.09 10.44 18.84
N ILE A 221 -21.50 9.50 19.57
CA ILE A 221 -20.50 8.58 19.00
C ILE A 221 -21.10 7.72 17.89
N LEU A 222 -22.32 7.23 18.05
CA LEU A 222 -23.00 6.44 17.01
C LEU A 222 -23.24 7.27 15.74
N ASN A 223 -23.58 8.55 15.89
CA ASN A 223 -23.69 9.49 14.76
C ASN A 223 -22.33 9.75 14.09
N ASP A 224 -21.26 9.93 14.87
CA ASP A 224 -19.90 10.09 14.35
C ASP A 224 -19.45 8.83 13.57
N VAL A 225 -19.77 7.62 14.05
CA VAL A 225 -19.51 6.35 13.36
C VAL A 225 -20.28 6.27 12.04
N ASN A 226 -21.58 6.58 12.05
CA ASN A 226 -22.41 6.54 10.85
C ASN A 226 -21.90 7.52 9.79
N GLN A 227 -21.50 8.72 10.20
CA GLN A 227 -20.89 9.70 9.32
C GLN A 227 -19.57 9.18 8.74
N ALA A 228 -18.68 8.64 9.58
CA ALA A 228 -17.39 8.10 9.16
C ALA A 228 -17.56 7.00 8.11
N LYS A 229 -18.45 6.05 8.37
CA LYS A 229 -18.79 4.96 7.44
C LYS A 229 -19.34 5.50 6.12
N ALA A 230 -20.30 6.42 6.16
CA ALA A 230 -20.93 6.98 4.97
C ALA A 230 -19.94 7.75 4.10
N GLN A 231 -19.09 8.60 4.71
CA GLN A 231 -18.07 9.36 4.01
C GLN A 231 -17.04 8.44 3.35
N PHE A 232 -16.55 7.45 4.08
CA PHE A 232 -15.56 6.52 3.58
C PHE A 232 -16.10 5.70 2.41
N LEU A 233 -17.30 5.12 2.53
CA LEU A 233 -17.92 4.35 1.46
C LEU A 233 -18.19 5.21 0.21
N LYS A 234 -18.55 6.49 0.39
CA LYS A 234 -18.69 7.44 -0.72
C LYS A 234 -17.36 7.65 -1.43
N GLN A 235 -16.28 7.93 -0.71
CA GLN A 235 -14.94 8.11 -1.31
C GLN A 235 -14.43 6.82 -1.98
N ALA A 236 -14.58 5.69 -1.30
CA ALA A 236 -14.25 4.36 -1.82
C ALA A 236 -14.97 4.05 -3.14
N SER A 237 -16.24 4.44 -3.25
CA SER A 237 -17.04 4.18 -4.46
C SER A 237 -16.50 4.91 -5.70
N ASP A 238 -15.75 6.00 -5.51
CA ASP A 238 -15.13 6.79 -6.57
C ASP A 238 -13.81 6.16 -7.08
N LEU A 239 -13.30 5.12 -6.43
CA LEU A 239 -12.04 4.51 -6.82
C LEU A 239 -12.21 3.50 -7.97
N GLN A 240 -11.40 3.64 -9.02
CA GLN A 240 -11.24 2.66 -10.08
C GLN A 240 -9.94 1.89 -9.86
N ILE A 241 -9.99 0.56 -9.92
CA ILE A 241 -8.85 -0.34 -9.73
C ILE A 241 -8.76 -1.32 -10.90
N ALA A 242 -7.54 -1.49 -11.43
CA ALA A 242 -7.22 -2.47 -12.47
C ALA A 242 -5.93 -3.22 -12.09
N VAL A 243 -6.03 -4.52 -11.85
CA VAL A 243 -4.89 -5.37 -11.45
C VAL A 243 -4.80 -6.57 -12.38
N TYR A 244 -3.80 -6.57 -13.26
CA TYR A 244 -3.65 -7.55 -14.33
C TYR A 244 -2.24 -8.12 -14.41
N SER A 245 -2.16 -9.36 -14.87
CA SER A 245 -0.89 -10.07 -15.14
C SER A 245 -0.54 -10.02 -16.62
N PHE A 246 0.63 -9.48 -16.96
CA PHE A 246 1.23 -9.55 -18.28
C PHE A 246 2.08 -10.81 -18.42
N THR A 247 1.57 -11.80 -19.14
CA THR A 247 2.16 -13.15 -19.21
C THR A 247 3.01 -13.42 -20.43
N SER A 248 3.13 -12.49 -21.39
CA SER A 248 3.93 -12.70 -22.60
C SER A 248 5.42 -12.90 -22.29
N PHE A 249 5.94 -12.21 -21.28
CA PHE A 249 7.31 -12.36 -20.78
C PHE A 249 7.52 -11.64 -19.44
N GLY A 250 8.66 -11.91 -18.79
CA GLY A 250 9.10 -11.23 -17.57
C GLY A 250 10.58 -10.87 -17.60
N LYS A 251 11.18 -10.70 -16.41
CA LYS A 251 12.58 -10.22 -16.31
C LYS A 251 13.60 -11.16 -16.96
N LYS A 252 13.31 -12.46 -17.08
CA LYS A 252 14.22 -13.42 -17.72
C LYS A 252 14.45 -13.05 -19.18
N LEU A 253 13.45 -12.50 -19.87
CA LEU A 253 13.58 -12.08 -21.26
C LEU A 253 14.19 -10.68 -21.39
N THR A 254 13.70 -9.69 -20.63
CA THR A 254 14.22 -8.31 -20.73
C THR A 254 15.71 -8.24 -20.40
N LYS A 255 16.16 -9.02 -19.40
CA LYS A 255 17.58 -9.11 -19.04
C LYS A 255 18.45 -9.75 -20.14
N LYS A 256 17.93 -10.69 -20.94
CA LYS A 256 18.65 -11.22 -22.12
C LYS A 256 18.94 -10.13 -23.14
N LYS A 257 18.07 -9.12 -23.22
CA LYS A 257 18.26 -7.90 -24.04
C LYS A 257 19.05 -6.80 -23.32
N ARG A 258 19.62 -7.09 -22.14
CA ARG A 258 20.35 -6.14 -21.27
C ARG A 258 19.49 -4.95 -20.82
N LEU A 259 18.17 -5.12 -20.75
CA LEU A 259 17.23 -4.12 -20.26
C LEU A 259 16.81 -4.46 -18.83
N HIS A 260 17.08 -3.55 -17.88
CA HIS A 260 16.64 -3.73 -16.50
C HIS A 260 15.11 -3.71 -16.44
N PRO A 261 14.44 -4.70 -15.82
CA PRO A 261 12.99 -4.87 -15.92
C PRO A 261 12.19 -3.74 -15.27
N ASP A 262 12.70 -3.13 -14.20
CA ASP A 262 12.08 -1.98 -13.55
C ASP A 262 12.04 -0.75 -14.47
N THR A 263 13.21 -0.35 -14.98
CA THR A 263 13.35 0.71 -16.00
C THR A 263 12.53 0.42 -17.26
N PHE A 264 12.43 -0.84 -17.66
CA PHE A 264 11.56 -1.24 -18.78
C PHE A 264 10.10 -0.90 -18.50
N ILE A 265 9.60 -1.19 -17.30
CA ILE A 265 8.22 -0.88 -16.91
C ILE A 265 8.00 0.63 -16.80
N GLN A 266 8.93 1.36 -16.19
CA GLN A 266 8.85 2.83 -16.07
C GLN A 266 8.78 3.53 -17.42
N LEU A 267 9.63 3.12 -18.37
CA LEU A 267 9.62 3.69 -19.71
C LEU A 267 8.37 3.27 -20.49
N ALA A 268 7.93 2.02 -20.38
CA ALA A 268 6.66 1.60 -20.98
C ALA A 268 5.48 2.43 -20.46
N LEU A 269 5.45 2.74 -19.17
CA LEU A 269 4.43 3.58 -18.55
C LEU A 269 4.49 5.03 -19.06
N GLN A 270 5.70 5.59 -19.25
CA GLN A 270 5.87 6.90 -19.87
C GLN A 270 5.28 6.94 -21.29
N LEU A 271 5.55 5.91 -22.10
CA LEU A 271 5.00 5.80 -23.45
C LEU A 271 3.48 5.60 -23.45
N ALA A 272 2.97 4.76 -22.56
CA ALA A 272 1.55 4.49 -22.42
C ALA A 272 0.77 5.76 -22.01
N TYR A 273 1.25 6.49 -21.02
CA TYR A 273 0.65 7.76 -20.61
C TYR A 273 0.72 8.80 -21.73
N TYR A 274 1.87 8.92 -22.40
CA TYR A 274 2.03 9.86 -23.52
C TYR A 274 1.04 9.58 -24.66
N ARG A 275 0.83 8.30 -25.00
CA ARG A 275 -0.17 7.88 -26.00
C ARG A 275 -1.60 8.15 -25.55
N LEU A 276 -1.92 7.89 -24.29
CA LEU A 276 -3.28 8.03 -23.76
C LEU A 276 -3.71 9.50 -23.65
N HIS A 277 -2.80 10.36 -23.19
CA HIS A 277 -3.11 11.75 -22.83
C HIS A 277 -2.49 12.80 -23.76
N GLY A 278 -1.69 12.40 -24.75
CA GLY A 278 -1.06 13.30 -25.71
C GLY A 278 -0.01 14.24 -25.11
N ARG A 279 0.45 13.96 -23.88
CA ARG A 279 1.40 14.81 -23.13
C ARG A 279 2.28 13.98 -22.18
N PRO A 280 3.49 14.45 -21.83
CA PRO A 280 4.28 13.82 -20.78
C PRO A 280 3.56 13.82 -19.42
N GLY A 281 3.64 12.71 -18.69
CA GLY A 281 3.10 12.58 -17.34
C GLY A 281 4.21 12.67 -16.30
N CYS A 282 4.22 13.73 -15.48
CA CYS A 282 5.17 13.85 -14.36
C CYS A 282 5.02 12.64 -13.43
N CYS A 283 6.12 11.89 -13.26
CA CYS A 283 6.11 10.58 -12.64
C CYS A 283 7.03 10.54 -11.43
N TYR A 284 6.45 10.14 -10.30
CA TYR A 284 7.14 9.77 -9.08
C TYR A 284 7.39 8.26 -9.11
N GLU A 285 8.64 7.86 -8.90
CA GLU A 285 9.00 6.49 -8.58
C GLU A 285 9.75 6.44 -7.26
N THR A 286 9.44 5.43 -6.44
CA THR A 286 10.12 5.21 -5.16
C THR A 286 11.52 4.59 -5.35
N ALA A 287 12.57 5.28 -4.91
CA ALA A 287 13.89 4.70 -4.70
C ALA A 287 14.15 4.47 -3.21
N MET A 288 14.45 3.24 -2.80
CA MET A 288 14.82 2.97 -1.40
C MET A 288 16.22 3.53 -1.07
N THR A 289 16.36 4.18 0.08
CA THR A 289 17.64 4.73 0.59
C THR A 289 18.17 3.95 1.79
N ARG A 290 17.83 2.67 1.89
CA ARG A 290 18.12 1.79 3.03
C ARG A 290 19.61 1.46 3.23
N TYR A 291 20.51 1.99 2.39
CA TYR A 291 21.96 2.00 2.65
C TYR A 291 22.30 2.86 3.87
N PHE A 292 21.48 3.86 4.18
CA PHE A 292 21.71 4.80 5.26
C PHE A 292 20.93 4.43 6.52
N TYR A 293 21.41 4.87 7.69
CA TYR A 293 20.72 4.71 8.96
C TYR A 293 19.30 5.30 8.87
N HIS A 294 18.29 4.49 9.18
CA HIS A 294 16.87 4.83 9.08
C HIS A 294 16.40 5.34 7.70
N GLY A 295 17.20 5.10 6.64
CA GLY A 295 16.83 5.46 5.28
C GLY A 295 15.49 4.82 4.86
N ARG A 296 14.61 5.65 4.29
CA ARG A 296 13.32 5.25 3.72
C ARG A 296 13.38 5.36 2.21
N THR A 297 13.00 6.52 1.67
CA THR A 297 12.79 6.72 0.23
C THR A 297 13.35 8.05 -0.26
N GLU A 298 13.72 8.04 -1.53
CA GLU A 298 13.92 9.21 -2.40
C GLU A 298 12.99 9.09 -3.62
N THR A 299 12.74 10.19 -4.31
CA THR A 299 11.96 10.29 -5.55
C THR A 299 12.88 10.14 -6.76
N VAL A 300 12.54 9.20 -7.65
CA VAL A 300 13.05 9.17 -9.01
C VAL A 300 12.00 9.81 -9.91
N ARG A 301 12.40 10.80 -10.72
CA ARG A 301 11.50 11.49 -11.65
C ARG A 301 11.60 10.89 -13.04
N SER A 302 10.76 9.89 -13.35
CA SER A 302 10.89 9.06 -14.55
C SER A 302 10.58 9.80 -15.87
N CYS A 303 9.86 10.92 -15.80
CA CYS A 303 9.55 11.79 -16.93
C CYS A 303 10.74 12.70 -17.30
N THR A 304 11.81 12.11 -17.83
CA THR A 304 13.01 12.86 -18.26
C THR A 304 12.90 13.36 -19.70
N ILE A 305 13.82 14.26 -20.08
CA ILE A 305 13.95 14.73 -21.46
C ILE A 305 14.18 13.56 -22.42
N GLU A 306 15.02 12.60 -22.03
CA GLU A 306 15.34 11.40 -22.81
C GLU A 306 14.12 10.48 -22.97
N ALA A 307 13.35 10.27 -21.89
CA ALA A 307 12.11 9.50 -21.95
C ALA A 307 11.08 10.15 -22.89
N VAL A 308 10.90 11.48 -22.80
CA VAL A 308 9.97 12.22 -23.67
C VAL A 308 10.41 12.20 -25.13
N ARG A 309 11.70 12.42 -25.42
CA ARG A 309 12.25 12.33 -26.79
C ARG A 309 12.05 10.95 -27.41
N TRP A 310 12.21 9.91 -26.61
CA TRP A 310 11.92 8.55 -27.06
C TRP A 310 10.41 8.34 -27.28
N CYS A 311 9.54 8.79 -26.37
CA CYS A 311 8.08 8.71 -26.57
C CYS A 311 7.64 9.40 -27.85
N GLN A 312 8.15 10.60 -28.12
CA GLN A 312 7.92 11.34 -29.36
C GLN A 312 8.36 10.54 -30.60
N SER A 313 9.57 9.96 -30.57
CA SER A 313 10.05 9.14 -31.70
C SER A 313 9.21 7.90 -31.98
N MET A 314 8.59 7.32 -30.95
CA MET A 314 7.70 6.17 -31.10
C MET A 314 6.33 6.55 -31.70
N GLN A 315 6.01 7.85 -31.79
CA GLN A 315 4.78 8.38 -32.40
C GLN A 315 5.02 9.03 -33.77
N ASP A 316 6.28 9.22 -34.15
CA ASP A 316 6.67 9.90 -35.38
C ASP A 316 6.87 8.89 -36.52
N PRO A 317 6.03 8.92 -37.57
CA PRO A 317 6.14 8.00 -38.71
C PRO A 317 7.41 8.23 -39.54
N SER A 318 8.09 9.36 -39.38
CA SER A 318 9.35 9.66 -40.08
C SER A 318 10.57 9.11 -39.35
N THR A 319 10.45 8.72 -38.07
CA THR A 319 11.59 8.20 -37.31
C THR A 319 11.84 6.73 -37.63
N SER A 320 13.08 6.39 -37.99
CA SER A 320 13.49 5.00 -38.23
C SER A 320 13.46 4.14 -36.96
N LEU A 321 13.28 2.82 -37.11
CA LEU A 321 13.32 1.87 -35.98
C LEU A 321 14.68 1.89 -35.25
N PHE A 322 15.78 2.09 -35.99
CA PHE A 322 17.11 2.24 -35.39
C PHE A 322 17.18 3.48 -34.48
N GLU A 323 16.67 4.62 -34.94
CA GLU A 323 16.66 5.85 -34.15
C GLU A 323 15.74 5.73 -32.92
N GLN A 324 14.56 5.11 -33.06
CA GLN A 324 13.68 4.79 -31.93
C GLN A 324 14.41 3.93 -30.89
N GLN A 325 15.13 2.89 -31.33
CA GLN A 325 15.89 2.01 -30.44
C GLN A 325 17.01 2.78 -29.73
N GLN A 326 17.77 3.61 -30.43
CA GLN A 326 18.84 4.42 -29.83
C GLN A 326 18.28 5.38 -28.76
N LYS A 327 17.19 6.09 -29.06
CA LYS A 327 16.53 6.98 -28.09
C LYS A 327 16.01 6.20 -26.88
N MET A 328 15.46 4.99 -27.09
CA MET A 328 15.04 4.11 -26.00
C MET A 328 16.23 3.78 -25.09
N LEU A 329 17.36 3.32 -25.65
CA LEU A 329 18.54 2.94 -24.87
C LEU A 329 19.14 4.13 -24.10
N GLN A 330 19.09 5.34 -24.65
CA GLN A 330 19.47 6.57 -23.93
C GLN A 330 18.55 6.84 -22.73
N ALA A 331 17.24 6.68 -22.90
CA ALA A 331 16.27 6.79 -21.80
C ALA A 331 16.53 5.74 -20.71
N PHE A 332 16.85 4.50 -21.09
CA PHE A 332 17.27 3.45 -20.16
C PHE A 332 18.51 3.85 -19.37
N ALA A 333 19.56 4.32 -20.04
CA ALA A 333 20.81 4.73 -19.40
C ALA A 333 20.57 5.87 -18.40
N LYS A 334 19.78 6.88 -18.79
CA LYS A 334 19.40 7.98 -17.90
C LYS A 334 18.66 7.50 -16.67
N HIS A 335 17.60 6.71 -16.85
CA HIS A 335 16.77 6.22 -15.75
C HIS A 335 17.57 5.34 -14.78
N ASN A 336 18.37 4.41 -15.29
CA ASN A 336 19.25 3.57 -14.47
C ASN A 336 20.22 4.39 -13.63
N LYS A 337 20.82 5.44 -14.21
CA LYS A 337 21.71 6.34 -13.47
C LYS A 337 20.96 7.08 -12.36
N MET A 338 19.78 7.63 -12.65
CA MET A 338 18.97 8.34 -11.65
C MET A 338 18.57 7.42 -10.50
N MET A 339 18.10 6.21 -10.77
CA MET A 339 17.75 5.24 -9.73
C MET A 339 18.96 4.92 -8.82
N LYS A 340 20.14 4.72 -9.41
CA LYS A 340 21.38 4.52 -8.66
C LYS A 340 21.73 5.74 -7.79
N ASP A 341 21.67 6.93 -8.35
CA ASP A 341 22.00 8.15 -7.62
C ASP A 341 20.99 8.40 -6.49
N CYS A 342 19.69 8.27 -6.74
CA CYS A 342 18.64 8.45 -5.73
C CYS A 342 18.77 7.44 -4.59
N SER A 343 18.93 6.15 -4.89
CA SER A 343 19.11 5.12 -3.86
C SER A 343 20.39 5.29 -3.04
N THR A 344 21.40 5.97 -3.58
CA THR A 344 22.66 6.32 -2.90
C THR A 344 22.66 7.74 -2.30
N GLY A 345 21.48 8.33 -2.10
CA GLY A 345 21.33 9.59 -1.36
C GLY A 345 21.71 10.84 -2.15
N LYS A 346 21.75 10.74 -3.49
CA LYS A 346 22.09 11.83 -4.41
C LYS A 346 20.89 12.32 -5.23
N GLY A 347 19.69 11.90 -4.87
CA GLY A 347 18.46 12.52 -5.37
C GLY A 347 18.28 13.91 -4.76
N PHE A 348 17.27 14.64 -5.24
CA PHE A 348 17.10 16.04 -4.87
C PHE A 348 15.74 16.38 -4.26
N ASP A 349 14.71 15.55 -4.43
CA ASP A 349 13.36 15.88 -3.96
C ASP A 349 13.31 16.00 -2.43
N ARG A 350 13.93 15.06 -1.69
CA ARG A 350 14.02 15.17 -0.22
C ARG A 350 14.96 16.30 0.23
N HIS A 351 16.00 16.59 -0.53
CA HIS A 351 16.89 17.73 -0.26
C HIS A 351 16.11 19.06 -0.36
N LEU A 352 15.37 19.28 -1.43
CA LEU A 352 14.56 20.49 -1.61
C LEU A 352 13.46 20.59 -0.55
N LEU A 353 12.85 19.47 -0.15
CA LEU A 353 11.92 19.45 0.97
C LEU A 353 12.60 19.93 2.27
N GLY A 354 13.82 19.47 2.55
CA GLY A 354 14.59 19.93 3.71
C GLY A 354 14.80 21.44 3.73
N LEU A 355 15.17 22.05 2.60
CA LEU A 355 15.32 23.50 2.49
C LEU A 355 14.00 24.25 2.73
N SER A 356 12.88 23.72 2.19
CA SER A 356 11.54 24.28 2.41
C SER A 356 11.13 24.24 3.88
N LEU A 357 11.42 23.12 4.56
CA LEU A 357 11.11 22.95 5.99
C LEU A 357 11.97 23.86 6.87
N ILE A 358 13.26 24.03 6.58
CA ILE A 358 14.13 24.99 7.29
C ILE A 358 13.55 26.40 7.18
N ALA A 359 13.18 26.84 5.97
CA ALA A 359 12.58 28.17 5.80
C ALA A 359 11.29 28.33 6.63
N LYS A 360 10.46 27.28 6.71
CA LYS A 360 9.24 27.26 7.52
C LYS A 360 9.53 27.33 9.03
N GLU A 361 10.52 26.58 9.51
CA GLU A 361 10.93 26.55 10.93
C GLU A 361 11.51 27.90 11.37
N GLU A 362 12.21 28.59 10.48
CA GLU A 362 12.75 29.94 10.71
C GLU A 362 11.71 31.06 10.51
N GLY A 363 10.44 30.71 10.23
CA GLY A 363 9.37 31.69 10.02
C GLY A 363 9.54 32.57 8.78
N LEU A 364 10.37 32.15 7.82
CA LEU A 364 10.61 32.86 6.57
C LEU A 364 9.44 32.67 5.59
N PRO A 365 9.22 33.61 4.66
CA PRO A 365 8.28 33.38 3.57
C PRO A 365 8.72 32.20 2.70
N VAL A 366 7.75 31.48 2.12
CA VAL A 366 8.04 30.37 1.20
C VAL A 366 8.92 30.87 0.04
N PRO A 367 10.13 30.30 -0.15
CA PRO A 367 11.02 30.73 -1.23
C PRO A 367 10.36 30.64 -2.61
N GLU A 368 10.70 31.56 -3.51
CA GLU A 368 10.06 31.66 -4.85
C GLU A 368 10.16 30.36 -5.66
N LEU A 369 11.24 29.59 -5.49
CA LEU A 369 11.45 28.29 -6.13
C LEU A 369 10.28 27.32 -5.88
N PHE A 370 9.66 27.35 -4.69
CA PHE A 370 8.54 26.45 -4.36
C PHE A 370 7.17 27.02 -4.79
N ARG A 371 7.13 28.30 -5.18
CA ARG A 371 5.94 28.99 -5.71
C ARG A 371 5.92 29.05 -7.23
N ASP A 372 7.06 28.81 -7.88
CA ASP A 372 7.17 28.69 -9.33
C ASP A 372 6.16 27.64 -9.85
N PRO A 373 5.29 27.98 -10.82
CA PRO A 373 4.38 27.03 -11.45
C PRO A 373 5.06 25.75 -11.98
N LEU A 374 6.35 25.80 -12.33
CA LEU A 374 7.12 24.63 -12.77
C LEU A 374 7.46 23.66 -11.63
N PHE A 375 7.55 24.14 -10.39
CA PHE A 375 7.76 23.26 -9.23
C PHE A 375 6.60 22.27 -9.10
N SER A 376 5.36 22.76 -9.10
CA SER A 376 4.17 21.92 -9.02
C SER A 376 3.87 21.18 -10.32
N ARG A 377 4.01 21.82 -11.49
CA ARG A 377 3.79 21.16 -12.80
C ARG A 377 4.74 19.97 -13.03
N SER A 378 5.95 20.03 -12.48
CA SER A 378 6.91 18.91 -12.50
C SER A 378 6.67 17.84 -11.44
N GLY A 379 5.63 18.00 -10.60
CA GLY A 379 5.18 17.04 -9.59
C GLY A 379 5.43 17.47 -8.13
N GLY A 380 6.21 18.54 -7.89
CA GLY A 380 6.51 19.03 -6.56
C GLY A 380 5.26 19.38 -5.75
N GLY A 381 5.34 19.24 -4.42
CA GLY A 381 4.19 19.49 -3.53
C GLY A 381 3.08 18.43 -3.62
N GLY A 382 3.41 17.24 -4.13
CA GLY A 382 2.44 16.14 -4.23
C GLY A 382 1.57 16.21 -5.49
N ASN A 383 2.12 16.69 -6.61
CA ASN A 383 1.38 16.93 -7.85
C ASN A 383 1.73 15.93 -8.98
N PHE A 384 2.24 14.75 -8.64
CA PHE A 384 2.59 13.73 -9.64
C PHE A 384 1.32 13.04 -10.16
N VAL A 385 1.08 13.16 -11.47
CA VAL A 385 -0.03 12.44 -12.14
C VAL A 385 0.24 10.93 -12.26
N LEU A 386 1.49 10.50 -12.12
CA LEU A 386 1.87 9.10 -12.01
C LEU A 386 2.61 8.89 -10.68
N SER A 387 1.96 8.23 -9.72
CA SER A 387 2.58 7.83 -8.45
C SER A 387 2.90 6.34 -8.47
N THR A 388 4.19 5.99 -8.49
CA THR A 388 4.61 4.64 -8.84
C THR A 388 5.64 4.03 -7.88
N SER A 389 5.66 2.70 -7.84
CA SER A 389 6.71 1.96 -7.12
C SER A 389 6.77 0.50 -7.57
N LEU A 390 7.99 -0.02 -7.69
CA LEU A 390 8.27 -1.45 -7.69
C LEU A 390 8.02 -2.06 -6.30
N ILE A 391 7.08 -2.99 -6.22
CA ILE A 391 6.75 -3.79 -5.02
C ILE A 391 7.71 -4.99 -4.85
N GLY A 392 8.60 -5.21 -5.81
CA GLY A 392 9.72 -6.15 -5.72
C GLY A 392 9.54 -7.39 -6.58
N TYR A 393 10.11 -8.50 -6.12
CA TYR A 393 10.27 -9.75 -6.89
C TYR A 393 9.67 -10.97 -6.17
N LEU A 394 8.88 -10.75 -5.13
CA LEU A 394 8.47 -11.76 -4.14
C LEU A 394 7.00 -12.14 -4.25
N ARG A 395 6.44 -12.21 -5.46
CA ARG A 395 5.05 -12.64 -5.74
C ARG A 395 3.92 -11.88 -5.04
N VAL A 396 4.23 -10.85 -4.25
CA VAL A 396 3.28 -9.96 -3.56
C VAL A 396 3.06 -8.71 -4.41
N GLN A 397 1.80 -8.29 -4.53
CA GLN A 397 1.40 -7.02 -5.11
C GLN A 397 0.85 -6.09 -4.02
N GLY A 398 0.99 -4.78 -4.23
CA GLY A 398 0.36 -3.76 -3.42
C GLY A 398 0.00 -2.56 -4.27
N MET A 399 -0.80 -1.65 -3.71
CA MET A 399 -1.16 -0.40 -4.35
C MET A 399 -1.65 0.64 -3.34
N VAL A 400 -1.71 1.89 -3.78
CA VAL A 400 -2.41 2.99 -3.08
C VAL A 400 -3.28 3.76 -4.07
N VAL A 401 -4.10 4.68 -3.56
CA VAL A 401 -4.86 5.63 -4.39
C VAL A 401 -3.94 6.62 -5.12
N PRO A 402 -4.41 7.31 -6.17
CA PRO A 402 -3.65 8.38 -6.82
C PRO A 402 -3.25 9.50 -5.86
N MET A 403 -2.11 10.13 -6.14
CA MET A 403 -1.61 11.28 -5.37
C MET A 403 -2.44 12.56 -5.61
N VAL A 404 -2.98 12.71 -6.82
CA VAL A 404 -3.83 13.83 -7.24
C VAL A 404 -5.10 13.31 -7.91
N HIS A 405 -6.14 14.16 -7.93
CA HIS A 405 -7.44 13.82 -8.51
C HIS A 405 -7.35 13.39 -9.98
N ASN A 406 -6.53 14.08 -10.79
CA ASN A 406 -6.30 13.76 -12.20
C ASN A 406 -5.07 12.87 -12.43
N GLY A 407 -4.77 11.99 -11.48
CA GLY A 407 -3.60 11.11 -11.53
C GLY A 407 -3.93 9.64 -11.41
N TYR A 408 -2.86 8.84 -11.41
CA TYR A 408 -2.89 7.40 -11.23
C TYR A 408 -1.94 6.98 -10.12
N GLY A 409 -2.33 5.95 -9.37
CA GLY A 409 -1.36 5.06 -8.73
C GLY A 409 -0.99 3.95 -9.70
N PHE A 410 0.30 3.64 -9.89
CA PHE A 410 0.74 2.54 -10.76
C PHE A 410 1.88 1.75 -10.10
N PHE A 411 1.56 0.55 -9.65
CA PHE A 411 2.46 -0.30 -8.88
C PHE A 411 2.65 -1.62 -9.60
N TYR A 412 3.81 -2.25 -9.41
CA TYR A 412 4.08 -3.51 -10.10
C TYR A 412 5.05 -4.37 -9.32
N HIS A 413 4.97 -5.68 -9.52
CA HIS A 413 6.00 -6.62 -9.12
C HIS A 413 6.48 -7.42 -10.32
N ILE A 414 7.70 -7.93 -10.22
CA ILE A 414 8.38 -8.55 -11.35
C ILE A 414 8.68 -10.01 -11.06
N ARG A 415 8.23 -10.93 -11.93
CA ARG A 415 8.60 -12.35 -11.89
C ARG A 415 9.51 -12.71 -13.07
N GLU A 416 9.98 -13.95 -13.10
CA GLU A 416 10.86 -14.44 -14.18
C GLU A 416 10.18 -14.36 -15.56
N ASP A 417 8.91 -14.74 -15.61
CA ASP A 417 8.11 -15.02 -16.81
C ASP A 417 6.96 -14.02 -17.03
N ARG A 418 6.69 -13.13 -16.07
CA ARG A 418 5.59 -12.16 -16.14
C ARG A 418 5.86 -10.86 -15.38
N PHE A 419 5.10 -9.83 -15.71
CA PHE A 419 4.93 -8.62 -14.90
C PHE A 419 3.50 -8.57 -14.36
N VAL A 420 3.32 -8.17 -13.11
CA VAL A 420 1.99 -7.94 -12.54
C VAL A 420 1.89 -6.46 -12.22
N VAL A 421 0.80 -5.82 -12.66
CA VAL A 421 0.59 -4.39 -12.51
C VAL A 421 -0.72 -4.14 -11.77
N ALA A 422 -0.73 -3.13 -10.90
CA ALA A 422 -1.89 -2.64 -10.19
C ALA A 422 -1.99 -1.13 -10.39
N CYS A 423 -3.08 -0.69 -11.02
CA CYS A 423 -3.33 0.71 -11.33
C CYS A 423 -4.61 1.21 -10.65
N SER A 424 -4.55 2.39 -10.06
CA SER A 424 -5.69 3.11 -9.47
C SER A 424 -5.92 4.45 -10.17
N ALA A 425 -7.18 4.87 -10.25
CA ALA A 425 -7.61 6.18 -10.74
C ALA A 425 -8.91 6.61 -10.02
N TRP A 426 -9.29 7.88 -10.13
CA TRP A 426 -10.58 8.38 -9.63
C TRP A 426 -11.62 8.40 -10.75
N LYS A 427 -12.78 7.76 -10.56
CA LYS A 427 -13.87 7.73 -11.54
C LYS A 427 -14.44 9.11 -11.80
N SER A 428 -14.43 9.98 -10.79
CA SER A 428 -14.85 11.38 -10.88
C SER A 428 -13.93 12.24 -11.74
N CYS A 429 -12.74 11.77 -12.12
CA CYS A 429 -11.87 12.43 -13.08
C CYS A 429 -12.11 11.88 -14.50
N PRO A 430 -12.72 12.66 -15.43
CA PRO A 430 -13.01 12.18 -16.78
C PRO A 430 -11.78 11.88 -17.63
N GLU A 431 -10.63 12.46 -17.28
CA GLU A 431 -9.38 12.27 -18.02
C GLU A 431 -8.77 10.89 -17.73
N THR A 432 -8.90 10.37 -16.51
CA THR A 432 -8.16 9.18 -16.06
C THR A 432 -8.96 7.89 -16.23
N ASP A 433 -8.31 6.84 -16.73
CA ASP A 433 -8.90 5.49 -16.82
C ASP A 433 -7.83 4.41 -16.57
N ALA A 434 -7.84 3.82 -15.37
CA ALA A 434 -6.85 2.84 -14.93
C ALA A 434 -6.77 1.62 -15.86
N LYS A 435 -7.91 1.17 -16.40
CA LYS A 435 -7.95 0.01 -17.30
C LYS A 435 -7.26 0.34 -18.63
N LYS A 436 -7.55 1.49 -19.22
CA LYS A 436 -6.93 1.94 -20.48
C LYS A 436 -5.43 2.15 -20.31
N LEU A 437 -4.99 2.74 -19.20
CA LEU A 437 -3.56 2.93 -18.96
C LEU A 437 -2.81 1.59 -18.85
N VAL A 438 -3.39 0.59 -18.17
CA VAL A 438 -2.79 -0.75 -18.10
C VAL A 438 -2.74 -1.41 -19.49
N GLN A 439 -3.83 -1.34 -20.26
CA GLN A 439 -3.86 -1.88 -21.62
C GLN A 439 -2.78 -1.26 -22.52
N LEU A 440 -2.65 0.08 -22.50
CA LEU A 440 -1.62 0.77 -23.26
C LEU A 440 -0.21 0.47 -22.76
N THR A 441 -0.03 0.22 -21.46
CA THR A 441 1.25 -0.23 -20.92
C THR A 441 1.62 -1.62 -21.43
N PHE A 442 0.64 -2.53 -21.55
CA PHE A 442 0.88 -3.86 -22.13
C PHE A 442 1.19 -3.80 -23.62
N HIS A 443 0.55 -2.89 -24.38
CA HIS A 443 0.95 -2.63 -25.77
C HIS A 443 2.36 -2.05 -25.84
N ALA A 444 2.71 -1.09 -24.97
CA ALA A 444 4.06 -0.53 -24.90
C ALA A 444 5.12 -1.61 -24.58
N PHE A 445 4.82 -2.60 -23.74
CA PHE A 445 5.72 -3.74 -23.50
C PHE A 445 6.01 -4.51 -24.80
N HIS A 446 4.99 -4.80 -25.60
CA HIS A 446 5.17 -5.51 -26.87
C HIS A 446 6.00 -4.67 -27.86
N ASP A 447 5.65 -3.40 -28.04
CA ASP A 447 6.35 -2.49 -28.96
C ASP A 447 7.84 -2.37 -28.60
N MET A 448 8.15 -2.17 -27.31
CA MET A 448 9.52 -2.08 -26.82
C MET A 448 10.31 -3.38 -27.04
N MET A 449 9.68 -4.55 -26.87
CA MET A 449 10.35 -5.82 -27.14
C MET A 449 10.54 -6.09 -28.63
N GLN A 450 9.56 -5.72 -29.47
CA GLN A 450 9.68 -5.82 -30.93
C GLN A 450 10.83 -4.94 -31.43
N LEU A 451 10.98 -3.73 -30.89
CA LEU A 451 12.07 -2.80 -31.20
C LEU A 451 13.46 -3.39 -30.89
N MET A 452 13.55 -4.36 -29.97
CA MET A 452 14.79 -5.06 -29.61
C MET A 452 15.01 -6.38 -30.39
N ASN A 453 14.09 -6.77 -31.25
CA ASN A 453 14.17 -7.99 -32.06
C ASN A 453 14.57 -7.72 -33.52
N ILE A 454 14.71 -6.46 -33.90
CA ILE A 454 15.16 -6.07 -35.24
C ILE A 454 16.65 -6.42 -35.35
N PRO A 455 17.07 -7.17 -36.38
CA PRO A 455 18.49 -7.45 -36.62
C PRO A 455 19.27 -6.14 -36.71
N ASN A 456 20.46 -6.08 -36.10
CA ASN A 456 21.39 -4.98 -36.37
C ASN A 456 21.61 -4.93 -37.89
N LEU A 457 21.11 -3.87 -38.54
CA LEU A 457 21.40 -3.57 -39.94
C LEU A 457 22.86 -3.17 -40.10
#